data_AF-A0A7L2T1I9-F1
#
_entry.id   AF-A0A7L2T1I9-F1
#
_cell.length_a   1.000
_cell.length_b   1.000
_cell.length_c   1.000
_cell.angle_alpha   90.00
_cell.angle_beta   90.00
_cell.angle_gamma   90.00
#
_symmetry.space_group_name_H-M   'P 1'
#
loop_
_entity.id
_entity.type
_entity.pdbx_description
1 polymer ?
#
loop_
_entity_poly.entity_id
_entity_poly.type
_entity_poly.pdbx_seq_one_letter_code
_entity_poly.pdbx_strand_id
1 'polypeptide(L)'
;TEVTEKLEEVLRIWIKQIRQVLVESEQIRREADDVGPSAELEHWKSRMSSFNSLLDEIKSSRVKKIVSILQAARSKTLKQWKELDSSITIAANEAKDNVRYLYTLDKFFGPLANASPV
;
A
#
# COMPACT_ATOMS: atom_id res chain seq x y z
N THR A 1 22.88 -14.02 -18.74
CA THR A 1 23.97 -14.18 -17.76
C THR A 1 23.35 -14.58 -16.44
N GLU A 2 23.98 -15.50 -15.70
CA GLU A 2 23.50 -16.06 -14.42
C GLU A 2 23.07 -14.98 -13.40
N VAL A 3 23.79 -13.85 -13.36
CA VAL A 3 23.47 -12.72 -12.47
C VAL A 3 22.09 -12.12 -12.78
N THR A 4 21.75 -11.95 -14.06
CA THR A 4 20.46 -11.40 -14.48
C THR A 4 19.33 -12.33 -14.03
N GLU A 5 19.48 -13.64 -14.21
CA GLU A 5 18.48 -14.65 -13.81
C GLU A 5 18.24 -14.64 -12.29
N LYS A 6 19.31 -14.52 -11.49
CA LYS A 6 19.19 -14.39 -10.03
C LYS A 6 18.46 -13.11 -9.62
N LEU A 7 18.73 -11.99 -10.29
CA LEU A 7 18.04 -10.72 -10.03
C LEU A 7 16.57 -10.76 -10.46
N GLU A 8 16.24 -11.46 -11.55
CA GLU A 8 14.86 -11.69 -11.96
C GLU A 8 14.10 -12.51 -10.92
N GLU A 9 14.74 -13.51 -10.30
CA GLU A 9 14.11 -14.30 -9.24
C GLU A 9 13.82 -13.45 -8.01
N VAL A 10 14.77 -12.62 -7.59
CA VAL A 10 14.57 -11.66 -6.49
C VAL A 10 13.40 -10.72 -6.82
N LEU A 11 13.34 -10.19 -8.05
CA LEU A 11 12.26 -9.30 -8.47
C LEU A 11 10.90 -10.02 -8.49
N ARG A 12 10.84 -11.29 -8.91
CA ARG A 12 9.61 -12.11 -8.88
C ARG A 12 9.11 -12.33 -7.45
N ILE A 13 10.01 -12.58 -6.50
CA ILE A 13 9.67 -12.73 -5.09
C ILE A 13 9.03 -11.44 -4.56
N TRP A 14 9.65 -10.28 -4.83
CA TRP A 14 9.09 -8.99 -4.43
C TRP A 14 7.73 -8.72 -5.07
N ILE A 15 7.60 -9.02 -6.36
CA ILE A 15 6.31 -8.89 -7.06
C ILE A 15 5.23 -9.71 -6.37
N LYS A 16 5.53 -10.97 -6.01
CA LYS A 16 4.57 -11.85 -5.32
C LYS A 16 4.19 -11.30 -3.95
N GLN A 17 5.17 -10.89 -3.15
CA GLN A 17 4.94 -10.38 -1.80
C GLN A 17 4.09 -9.11 -1.80
N ILE A 18 4.41 -8.17 -2.68
CA ILE A 18 3.68 -6.91 -2.75
C ILE A 18 2.27 -7.12 -3.31
N ARG A 19 2.08 -8.01 -4.30
CA ARG A 19 0.72 -8.38 -4.73
C ARG A 19 -0.11 -8.95 -3.60
N GLN A 20 0.50 -9.78 -2.75
CA GLN A 20 -0.18 -10.32 -1.58
C GLN A 20 -0.65 -9.19 -0.64
N VAL A 21 0.23 -8.23 -0.33
CA VAL A 21 -0.12 -7.05 0.48
C VAL A 21 -1.26 -6.26 -0.15
N LEU A 22 -1.23 -6.01 -1.48
CA LEU A 22 -2.30 -5.29 -2.17
C LEU A 22 -3.63 -6.06 -2.11
N VAL A 23 -3.62 -7.37 -2.36
CA VAL A 23 -4.83 -8.20 -2.31
C VAL A 23 -5.41 -8.26 -0.90
N GLU A 24 -4.59 -8.49 0.12
CA GLU A 24 -5.03 -8.48 1.53
C GLU A 24 -5.61 -7.13 1.92
N SER A 25 -5.06 -6.05 1.37
CA SER A 25 -5.55 -4.71 1.61
C SER A 25 -6.94 -4.49 0.97
N GLU A 26 -7.24 -5.06 -0.20
CA GLU A 26 -8.54 -4.88 -0.88
C GLU A 26 -9.66 -5.76 -0.30
N GLN A 27 -9.35 -6.66 0.65
CA GLN A 27 -10.36 -7.53 1.24
C GLN A 27 -11.38 -6.74 2.07
N ILE A 28 -12.66 -6.99 1.81
CA ILE A 28 -13.76 -6.45 2.61
C ILE A 28 -13.63 -6.98 4.03
N ARG A 29 -13.46 -6.06 4.99
CA ARG A 29 -13.44 -6.39 6.41
C ARG A 29 -14.84 -6.77 6.86
N ARG A 30 -14.97 -7.94 7.50
CA ARG A 30 -16.17 -8.26 8.29
C ARG A 30 -16.00 -7.58 9.64
N GLU A 31 -16.52 -6.37 9.74
CA GLU A 31 -16.49 -5.61 10.98
C GLU A 31 -17.65 -6.02 11.89
N ALA A 32 -17.42 -5.97 13.20
CA ALA A 32 -18.49 -6.11 14.18
C ALA A 32 -19.33 -4.82 14.19
N ASP A 33 -20.59 -4.90 14.60
CA ASP A 33 -21.52 -3.77 14.61
C ASP A 33 -21.10 -2.62 15.56
N ASP A 34 -20.06 -2.82 16.38
CA ASP A 34 -19.51 -1.85 17.32
C ASP A 34 -18.29 -1.07 16.80
N VAL A 35 -17.89 -1.29 15.53
CA VAL A 35 -16.76 -0.57 14.92
C VAL A 35 -17.16 0.87 14.61
N GLY A 36 -16.74 1.78 15.49
CA GLY A 36 -16.99 3.22 15.36
C GLY A 36 -16.03 3.94 14.39
N PRO A 37 -16.33 5.20 14.03
CA PRO A 37 -15.54 5.98 13.06
C PRO A 37 -14.04 6.12 13.38
N SER A 38 -13.67 6.09 14.66
CA SER A 38 -12.27 6.15 15.09
C SER A 38 -11.48 4.89 14.68
N ALA A 39 -12.11 3.72 14.64
CA ALA A 39 -11.47 2.48 14.22
C ALA A 39 -11.19 2.47 12.70
N GLU A 40 -12.11 3.01 11.90
CA GLU A 40 -11.89 3.27 10.47
C GLU A 40 -10.70 4.21 10.26
N LEU A 41 -10.63 5.32 10.99
CA LEU A 41 -9.51 6.25 10.88
C LEU A 41 -8.16 5.59 11.19
N GLU A 42 -8.07 4.83 12.27
CA GLU A 42 -6.83 4.11 12.63
C GLU A 42 -6.46 3.03 11.61
N HIS A 43 -7.46 2.34 11.04
CA HIS A 43 -7.22 1.40 9.95
C HIS A 43 -6.56 2.08 8.75
N TRP A 44 -7.14 3.18 8.26
CA TRP A 44 -6.60 3.90 7.10
C TRP A 44 -5.23 4.53 7.39
N LYS A 45 -4.97 4.99 8.62
CA LYS A 45 -3.63 5.45 9.04
C LYS A 45 -2.58 4.33 8.99
N SER A 46 -2.91 3.16 9.53
CA SER A 46 -2.02 1.99 9.51
C SER A 46 -1.70 1.56 8.08
N ARG A 47 -2.73 1.52 7.22
CA ARG A 47 -2.59 1.20 5.79
C ARG A 47 -1.73 2.23 5.05
N MET A 48 -1.97 3.51 5.27
CA MET A 48 -1.17 4.60 4.70
C MET A 48 0.30 4.48 5.11
N SER A 49 0.58 4.23 6.40
CA SER A 49 1.95 4.04 6.91
C SER A 49 2.65 2.84 6.24
N SER A 50 1.94 1.72 6.10
CA SER A 50 2.46 0.52 5.45
C SER A 50 2.81 0.76 3.98
N PHE A 51 1.92 1.40 3.21
CA PHE A 51 2.20 1.69 1.80
C PHE A 51 3.28 2.74 1.59
N ASN A 52 3.35 3.76 2.44
CA ASN A 52 4.44 4.75 2.38
C ASN A 52 5.79 4.07 2.63
N SER A 53 5.87 3.20 3.64
CA SER A 53 7.09 2.43 3.92
C SER A 53 7.51 1.56 2.73
N LEU A 54 6.53 0.93 2.06
CA LEU A 54 6.78 0.14 0.86
C LEU A 54 7.26 1.00 -0.32
N LEU A 55 6.65 2.17 -0.53
CA LEU A 55 7.10 3.12 -1.56
C LEU A 55 8.53 3.60 -1.30
N ASP A 56 8.91 3.82 -0.06
CA ASP A 56 10.27 4.21 0.32
C ASP A 56 11.27 3.10 0.02
N GLU A 57 10.93 1.84 0.33
CA GLU A 57 11.78 0.68 0.02
C GLU A 57 11.95 0.50 -1.49
N ILE A 58 10.88 0.67 -2.28
CA ILE A 58 10.93 0.62 -3.75
C ILE A 58 11.83 1.73 -4.32
N LYS A 59 11.82 2.90 -3.69
CA LYS A 59 12.67 4.04 -4.08
C LYS A 59 14.10 3.93 -3.56
N SER A 60 14.42 2.92 -2.75
CA SER A 60 15.76 2.71 -2.22
C SER A 60 16.79 2.55 -3.33
N SER A 61 18.03 2.96 -3.06
CA SER A 61 19.15 2.85 -4.00
C SER A 61 19.41 1.40 -4.43
N ARG A 62 19.21 0.45 -3.51
CA ARG A 62 19.35 -0.99 -3.74
C ARG A 62 18.35 -1.50 -4.77
N VAL A 63 17.06 -1.22 -4.59
CA VAL A 63 16.01 -1.64 -5.53
C VAL A 63 16.21 -0.97 -6.89
N LYS A 64 16.47 0.34 -6.92
CA LYS A 64 16.77 1.08 -8.15
C LYS A 64 17.92 0.46 -8.93
N LYS A 65 19.03 0.09 -8.28
CA LYS A 65 20.18 -0.54 -8.92
C LYS A 65 19.82 -1.87 -9.58
N ILE A 66 19.06 -2.72 -8.90
CA ILE A 66 18.61 -4.02 -9.45
C ILE A 66 17.71 -3.80 -10.67
N VAL A 67 16.75 -2.89 -10.57
CA VAL A 67 15.85 -2.54 -11.68
C VAL A 67 16.64 -2.00 -12.87
N SER A 68 17.64 -1.13 -12.65
CA SER A 68 18.49 -0.62 -13.72
C SER A 68 19.31 -1.70 -14.42
N ILE A 69 19.86 -2.68 -13.69
CA ILE A 69 20.57 -3.83 -14.28
C ILE A 69 19.62 -4.64 -15.15
N LEU A 70 18.44 -4.96 -14.63
CA LEU A 70 17.41 -5.71 -15.37
C LEU A 70 16.93 -4.93 -16.60
N GLN A 71 16.91 -3.60 -16.54
CA GLN A 71 16.56 -2.72 -17.66
C GLN A 71 17.63 -2.74 -18.76
N ALA A 72 18.91 -2.67 -18.39
CA ALA A 72 20.01 -2.84 -19.34
C ALA A 72 19.97 -4.23 -20.01
N ALA A 73 19.56 -5.25 -19.25
CA ALA A 73 19.38 -6.62 -19.75
C ALA A 73 18.05 -6.84 -20.53
N ARG A 74 17.19 -5.82 -20.66
CA ARG A 74 15.87 -5.89 -21.32
C ARG A 74 14.98 -7.02 -20.78
N SER A 75 15.01 -7.24 -19.46
CA SER A 75 14.21 -8.27 -18.80
C SER A 75 12.71 -8.06 -19.00
N LYS A 76 11.98 -9.14 -19.29
CA LYS A 76 10.51 -9.13 -19.44
C LYS A 76 9.79 -8.90 -18.10
N THR A 77 10.43 -9.22 -16.98
CA THR A 77 9.87 -9.07 -15.62
C THR A 77 9.61 -7.60 -15.25
N LEU A 78 10.29 -6.66 -15.90
CA LEU A 78 10.10 -5.23 -15.68
C LEU A 78 8.70 -4.72 -16.00
N LYS A 79 7.97 -5.38 -16.91
CA LYS A 79 6.58 -5.00 -17.20
C LYS A 79 5.72 -5.19 -15.95
N GLN A 80 5.81 -6.37 -15.33
CA GLN A 80 5.08 -6.69 -14.11
C GLN A 80 5.49 -5.81 -12.93
N TRP A 81 6.78 -5.46 -12.84
CA TRP A 81 7.27 -4.54 -11.81
C TRP A 81 6.66 -3.14 -11.94
N LYS A 82 6.60 -2.59 -13.16
CA LYS A 82 6.01 -1.26 -13.41
C LYS A 82 4.51 -1.21 -13.11
N GLU A 83 3.77 -2.25 -13.49
CA GLU A 83 2.35 -2.38 -13.17
C GLU A 83 2.15 -2.36 -11.64
N LEU A 84 2.97 -3.11 -10.92
CA LEU A 84 2.92 -3.20 -9.46
C LEU A 84 3.26 -1.86 -8.78
N ASP A 85 4.33 -1.19 -9.22
CA ASP A 85 4.73 0.15 -8.71
C ASP A 85 3.60 1.18 -8.87
N SER A 86 2.89 1.12 -10.01
CA SER A 86 1.70 1.94 -10.25
C SER A 86 0.57 1.58 -9.29
N SER A 87 0.26 0.30 -9.08
CA SER A 87 -0.79 -0.14 -8.16
C SER A 87 -0.52 0.30 -6.72
N ILE A 88 0.72 0.20 -6.23
CA ILE A 88 1.08 0.67 -4.89
C ILE A 88 0.91 2.18 -4.77
N THR A 89 1.31 2.93 -5.80
CA THR A 89 1.15 4.38 -5.81
C THR A 89 -0.32 4.79 -5.74
N ILE A 90 -1.21 4.08 -6.46
CA ILE A 90 -2.65 4.29 -6.39
C ILE A 90 -3.17 3.99 -4.98
N ALA A 91 -2.85 2.82 -4.43
CA ALA A 91 -3.30 2.41 -3.10
C ALA A 91 -2.79 3.32 -1.97
N ALA A 92 -1.56 3.85 -2.09
CA ALA A 92 -1.01 4.81 -1.14
C ALA A 92 -1.75 6.15 -1.18
N ASN A 93 -2.09 6.64 -2.37
CA ASN A 93 -2.87 7.87 -2.53
C ASN A 93 -4.30 7.70 -2.00
N GLU A 94 -4.95 6.57 -2.30
CA GLU A 94 -6.27 6.25 -1.75
C GLU A 94 -6.25 6.24 -0.21
N ALA A 95 -5.28 5.56 0.40
CA ALA A 95 -5.16 5.52 1.85
C ALA A 95 -4.96 6.93 2.45
N LYS A 96 -4.13 7.76 1.80
CA LYS A 96 -3.91 9.14 2.21
C LYS A 96 -5.18 9.99 2.12
N ASP A 97 -5.93 9.86 1.03
CA ASP A 97 -7.17 10.60 0.82
C ASP A 97 -8.25 10.17 1.82
N ASN A 98 -8.39 8.86 2.06
CA ASN A 98 -9.32 8.33 3.07
C ASN A 98 -8.98 8.83 4.48
N VAL A 99 -7.70 8.83 4.87
CA VAL A 99 -7.28 9.45 6.14
C VAL A 99 -7.68 10.92 6.19
N ARG A 100 -7.46 11.69 5.12
CA ARG A 100 -7.82 13.12 5.06
C ARG A 100 -9.33 13.34 5.22
N TYR A 101 -10.16 12.55 4.53
CA TYR A 101 -11.61 12.66 4.62
C TYR A 101 -12.12 12.27 6.01
N LEU A 102 -11.69 11.12 6.53
CA LEU A 102 -12.08 10.65 7.87
C LEU A 102 -11.63 11.62 8.96
N TYR A 103 -10.43 12.19 8.87
CA TYR A 103 -9.96 13.21 9.81
C TYR A 103 -10.78 14.50 9.76
N THR A 104 -11.34 14.84 8.60
CA THR A 104 -12.26 15.98 8.46
C THR A 104 -13.59 15.69 9.15
N LEU A 105 -14.09 14.45 9.05
CA LEU A 105 -15.34 14.00 9.66
C LEU A 105 -15.22 13.76 11.18
N ASP A 106 -14.04 13.37 11.67
CA ASP A 106 -13.74 13.09 13.07
C ASP A 106 -14.16 14.22 14.02
N LYS A 107 -14.02 15.46 13.57
CA LYS A 107 -14.43 16.68 14.29
C LYS A 107 -15.94 16.75 14.58
N PHE A 108 -16.75 16.03 13.81
CA PHE A 108 -18.21 15.96 13.97
C PHE A 108 -18.65 14.71 14.73
N PHE A 109 -17.84 13.65 14.73
CA PHE A 109 -18.15 12.40 15.43
C PHE A 109 -17.99 12.53 16.95
N GLY A 110 -17.03 13.34 17.44
CA GLY A 110 -16.87 13.60 18.87
C GLY A 110 -18.14 14.15 19.54
N PRO A 111 -18.76 15.23 19.03
CA PRO A 111 -20.03 15.72 19.55
C PRO A 111 -21.19 14.72 19.44
N LEU A 112 -21.24 13.93 18.35
CA LEU A 112 -22.32 12.96 18.12
C LEU A 112 -22.23 11.76 19.06
N ALA A 113 -21.02 11.27 19.34
CA ALA A 113 -20.78 10.17 20.27
C ALA A 113 -21.11 10.53 21.72
N ASN A 114 -21.03 11.81 22.08
CA ASN A 114 -21.38 12.33 23.40
C ASN A 114 -22.82 12.86 23.49
N ALA A 115 -23.54 12.91 22.38
CA ALA A 115 -24.94 13.34 22.35
C ALA A 115 -25.82 12.21 22.89
N SER A 116 -26.64 12.51 23.92
CA SER A 116 -27.70 11.60 24.35
C SER A 116 -28.90 11.74 23.41
N PRO A 117 -29.51 10.63 22.95
CA PRO A 117 -30.73 10.70 22.17
C PRO A 117 -31.85 11.32 23.03
N VAL A 118 -32.67 12.17 22.41
CA VAL A 118 -33.85 12.79 23.02
C VAL A 118 -35.02 11.83 22.96
#